data_AF-A0A4P9XE50-F1
#
_entry.id   AF-A0A4P9XE50-F1
#
_cell.length_a   1.000
_cell.length_b   1.000
_cell.length_c   1.000
_cell.angle_alpha   90.00
_cell.angle_beta   90.00
_cell.angle_gamma   90.00
#
_symmetry.space_group_name_H-M   'P 1'
#
loop_
_entity.id
_entity.type
_entity.pdbx_description
1 polymer ?
#
loop_
_entity_poly.entity_id
_entity_poly.type
_entity_poly.pdbx_seq_one_letter_code
_entity_poly.pdbx_strand_id
1 'polypeptide(L)'
;KALIRMSWHPQNLYNLAQRVRAPDLSRHTVYQKRWAAKKELRAYHVPHITEKQMLNRHTPLRLPNRQMTAAERERMPPLQSAAFAELERRVDVVVFRSHFASSLTHARRLVQMGQVTVNGHVTRFPAQRLEDGDMLGVNPASVPTLAKTVAAPNAARDFVPVPFMAPWMFTPDYLEVDYPTCTTVLLRSPLPQSGRMEIPSPLPPTFHQYAYQWY
;
A
#
# COMPACT_ATOMS: atom_id res chain seq x y z
N LYS A 1 -12.07 13.12 14.33
CA LYS A 1 -11.49 11.75 14.35
C LYS A 1 -10.17 11.75 13.60
N ALA A 2 -9.09 11.24 14.19
CA ALA A 2 -7.77 11.19 13.54
C ALA A 2 -7.79 10.28 12.29
N LEU A 3 -6.93 10.54 11.32
CA LEU A 3 -6.86 9.83 10.04
C LEU A 3 -6.06 8.53 10.18
N ILE A 4 -6.43 7.50 9.43
CA ILE A 4 -5.73 6.20 9.43
C ILE A 4 -4.52 6.31 8.48
N ARG A 5 -3.39 5.73 8.88
CA ARG A 5 -2.13 5.71 8.14
C ARG A 5 -1.65 4.27 7.90
N MET A 6 -0.67 4.11 7.01
CA MET A 6 0.09 2.86 6.84
C MET A 6 1.22 2.78 7.88
N SER A 7 0.88 2.41 9.12
CA SER A 7 1.87 2.22 10.19
C SER A 7 1.39 1.28 11.28
N TRP A 8 2.32 0.54 11.88
CA TRP A 8 2.05 -0.36 13.02
C TRP A 8 1.99 0.35 14.37
N HIS A 9 1.92 1.69 14.37
CA HIS A 9 1.96 2.48 15.59
C HIS A 9 0.69 2.24 16.44
N PRO A 10 0.79 2.12 17.78
CA PRO A 10 -0.37 1.85 18.65
C PRO A 10 -1.50 2.88 18.50
N GLN A 11 -1.17 4.17 18.34
CA GLN A 11 -2.18 5.20 18.09
C GLN A 11 -2.91 5.01 16.76
N ASN A 12 -2.23 4.51 15.73
CA ASN A 12 -2.85 4.24 14.44
C ASN A 12 -3.79 3.03 14.53
N LEU A 13 -3.38 2.00 15.25
CA LEU A 13 -4.26 0.87 15.57
C LEU A 13 -5.48 1.31 16.38
N TYR A 14 -5.29 2.17 17.39
CA TYR A 14 -6.41 2.75 18.14
C TYR A 14 -7.37 3.51 17.22
N ASN A 15 -6.85 4.35 16.31
CA ASN A 15 -7.69 5.07 15.34
C ASN A 15 -8.44 4.13 14.40
N LEU A 16 -7.81 3.04 13.96
CA LEU A 16 -8.44 2.01 13.14
C LEU A 16 -9.56 1.30 13.92
N ALA A 17 -9.29 0.88 15.16
CA ALA A 17 -10.25 0.21 16.03
C ALA A 17 -11.46 1.10 16.36
N GLN A 18 -11.27 2.41 16.54
CA GLN A 18 -12.35 3.38 16.74
C GLN A 18 -13.16 3.67 15.46
N ARG A 19 -12.68 3.21 14.30
CA ARG A 19 -13.26 3.44 12.97
C ARG A 19 -13.67 2.13 12.29
N VAL A 20 -14.34 1.26 13.04
CA VAL A 20 -14.90 -0.01 12.51
C VAL A 20 -15.82 0.23 11.31
N ARG A 21 -16.55 1.34 11.29
CA ARG A 21 -17.42 1.74 10.18
C ARG A 21 -16.85 2.95 9.46
N ALA A 22 -16.93 2.92 8.13
CA ALA A 22 -16.64 4.08 7.31
C ALA A 22 -17.55 5.28 7.69
N PRO A 23 -17.09 6.52 7.54
CA PRO A 23 -17.92 7.70 7.79
C PRO A 23 -19.21 7.65 6.96
N ASP A 24 -20.37 7.86 7.60
CA ASP A 24 -21.63 8.01 6.87
C ASP A 24 -21.64 9.34 6.12
N LEU A 25 -21.61 9.25 4.78
CA LEU A 25 -21.65 10.41 3.90
C LEU A 25 -23.02 10.61 3.25
N SER A 26 -24.06 9.87 3.64
CA SER A 26 -25.39 9.89 3.00
C SER A 26 -25.96 11.30 2.80
N ARG A 27 -25.96 12.10 3.86
CA ARG A 27 -26.49 13.49 3.93
C ARG A 27 -25.56 14.55 3.33
N HIS A 28 -24.36 14.18 2.88
CA HIS A 28 -23.38 15.12 2.36
C HIS A 28 -23.61 15.42 0.87
N THR A 29 -23.24 16.62 0.45
CA THR A 29 -23.25 16.99 -0.98
C THR A 29 -22.22 16.17 -1.76
N VAL A 30 -22.36 16.10 -3.09
CA VAL A 30 -21.41 15.38 -3.95
C VAL A 30 -19.98 15.89 -3.75
N TYR A 31 -19.80 17.21 -3.65
CA TYR A 31 -18.49 17.80 -3.38
C TYR A 31 -17.93 17.36 -2.02
N GLN A 32 -18.75 17.41 -0.97
CA GLN A 32 -18.34 16.99 0.39
C GLN A 32 -17.98 15.51 0.43
N LYS A 33 -18.74 14.65 -0.27
CA LYS A 33 -18.45 13.21 -0.42
C LYS A 33 -17.06 12.99 -1.04
N ARG A 34 -16.80 13.63 -2.18
CA ARG A 34 -15.54 13.54 -2.91
C ARG A 34 -14.35 14.06 -2.10
N TRP A 35 -14.51 15.22 -1.45
CA TRP A 35 -13.45 15.81 -0.63
C TRP A 35 -13.12 14.95 0.60
N ALA A 36 -14.14 14.44 1.31
CA ALA A 36 -13.96 13.55 2.44
C ALA A 36 -13.24 12.25 2.03
N ALA A 37 -13.66 11.65 0.91
CA ALA A 37 -13.03 10.44 0.38
C ALA A 37 -11.57 10.68 -0.01
N LYS A 38 -11.28 11.76 -0.75
CA LYS A 38 -9.91 12.18 -1.05
C LYS A 38 -9.08 12.31 0.22
N LYS A 39 -9.56 13.06 1.22
CA LYS A 39 -8.83 13.34 2.46
C LYS A 39 -8.45 12.05 3.19
N GLU A 40 -9.40 11.14 3.35
CA GLU A 40 -9.21 9.88 4.07
C GLU A 40 -8.30 8.91 3.30
N LEU A 41 -8.51 8.72 1.99
CA LEU A 41 -7.70 7.81 1.18
C LEU A 41 -6.27 8.29 1.00
N ARG A 42 -6.08 9.59 0.74
CA ARG A 42 -4.74 10.19 0.71
C ARG A 42 -4.01 9.99 2.03
N ALA A 43 -4.75 10.07 3.13
CA ALA A 43 -4.11 9.95 4.42
C ALA A 43 -3.45 8.58 4.59
N TYR A 44 -4.14 7.54 4.12
CA TYR A 44 -3.69 6.17 4.19
C TYR A 44 -2.65 5.81 3.12
N HIS A 45 -2.96 5.95 1.82
CA HIS A 45 -2.07 5.52 0.73
C HIS A 45 -0.91 6.48 0.46
N VAL A 46 -1.12 7.80 0.57
CA VAL A 46 -0.10 8.77 0.14
C VAL A 46 0.04 9.98 1.07
N PRO A 47 0.39 9.75 2.35
CA PRO A 47 0.61 10.82 3.32
C PRO A 47 1.71 11.80 2.91
N HIS A 48 2.70 11.37 2.12
CA HIS A 48 3.97 12.09 1.92
C HIS A 48 4.11 12.79 0.56
N ILE A 49 3.14 12.66 -0.35
CA ILE A 49 3.16 13.40 -1.62
C ILE A 49 2.33 14.67 -1.52
N THR A 50 2.69 15.68 -2.30
CA THR A 50 1.88 16.90 -2.43
C THR A 50 0.69 16.69 -3.37
N GLU A 51 -0.29 17.59 -3.34
CA GLU A 51 -1.45 17.51 -4.25
C GLU A 51 -1.02 17.65 -5.71
N LYS A 52 -0.09 18.57 -5.98
CA LYS A 52 0.47 18.78 -7.32
C LYS A 52 1.19 17.52 -7.84
N GLN A 53 1.92 16.82 -6.98
CA GLN A 53 2.56 15.55 -7.35
C GLN A 53 1.54 14.45 -7.63
N MET A 54 0.45 14.40 -6.87
CA MET A 54 -0.65 13.45 -7.12
C MET A 54 -1.24 13.67 -8.51
N LEU A 55 -1.67 14.90 -8.79
CA LEU A 55 -2.29 15.28 -10.08
C LEU A 55 -1.35 15.02 -11.26
N ASN A 56 -0.09 15.44 -11.17
CA ASN A 56 0.80 15.39 -12.32
C ASN A 56 1.38 13.99 -12.57
N ARG A 57 1.53 13.16 -11.53
CA ARG A 57 2.23 11.86 -11.66
C ARG A 57 1.29 10.68 -11.55
N HIS A 58 0.31 10.73 -10.65
CA HIS A 58 -0.48 9.56 -10.23
C HIS A 58 -1.94 9.59 -10.72
N THR A 59 -2.46 10.77 -11.08
CA THR A 59 -3.82 10.94 -11.63
C THR A 59 -4.02 10.56 -13.11
N PRO A 60 -3.03 10.34 -14.00
CA PRO A 60 -3.30 9.63 -15.25
C PRO A 60 -3.58 8.16 -14.92
N LEU A 61 -4.78 7.91 -14.39
CA LEU A 61 -5.28 6.64 -13.93
C LEU A 61 -5.57 5.80 -15.16
N ARG A 62 -4.55 5.05 -15.59
CA ARG A 62 -4.71 4.01 -16.60
C ARG A 62 -5.49 2.88 -15.97
N LEU A 63 -6.82 3.01 -15.98
CA LEU A 63 -7.68 1.90 -15.64
C LEU A 63 -7.48 0.81 -16.71
N PRO A 64 -7.36 -0.47 -16.30
CA PRO A 64 -7.16 -1.56 -17.24
C PRO A 64 -8.37 -1.66 -18.16
N ASN A 65 -8.12 -1.68 -19.48
CA ASN A 65 -9.15 -1.89 -20.49
C ASN A 65 -9.51 -3.38 -20.58
N ARG A 66 -10.14 -3.92 -19.54
CA ARG A 66 -10.67 -5.28 -19.54
C ARG A 66 -12.13 -5.26 -20.00
N GLN A 67 -12.44 -5.96 -21.08
CA GLN A 67 -13.83 -6.22 -21.45
C GLN A 67 -14.42 -7.22 -20.44
N MET A 68 -15.61 -6.90 -19.93
CA MET A 68 -16.29 -7.69 -18.90
C MET A 68 -17.70 -7.99 -19.35
N THR A 69 -18.18 -9.19 -19.03
CA THR A 69 -19.59 -9.56 -19.21
C THR A 69 -20.48 -8.78 -18.22
N ALA A 70 -21.79 -8.70 -18.51
CA ALA A 70 -22.73 -8.02 -17.63
C ALA A 70 -22.77 -8.63 -16.21
N ALA A 71 -22.76 -9.96 -16.11
CA ALA A 71 -22.74 -10.68 -14.84
C ALA A 71 -21.45 -10.44 -14.03
N GLU A 72 -20.30 -10.36 -14.72
CA GLU A 72 -19.03 -9.99 -14.09
C GLU A 72 -19.03 -8.55 -13.58
N ARG A 73 -19.61 -7.63 -14.35
CA ARG A 73 -19.70 -6.20 -13.99
C ARG A 73 -20.55 -5.96 -12.75
N GLU A 74 -21.58 -6.77 -12.53
CA GLU A 74 -22.41 -6.70 -11.33
C GLU A 74 -21.69 -7.22 -10.08
N ARG A 75 -20.85 -8.25 -10.23
CA ARG A 75 -20.10 -8.87 -9.12
C ARG A 75 -18.83 -8.14 -8.74
N MET A 76 -18.22 -7.42 -9.69
CA MET A 76 -16.98 -6.69 -9.44
C MET A 76 -17.26 -5.30 -8.86
N PRO A 77 -16.41 -4.82 -7.94
CA PRO A 77 -16.51 -3.43 -7.52
C PRO A 77 -16.22 -2.50 -8.71
N PRO A 78 -16.70 -1.25 -8.67
CA PRO A 78 -16.50 -0.30 -9.76
C PRO A 78 -15.02 -0.18 -10.14
N LEU A 79 -14.71 -0.09 -11.43
CA LEU A 79 -13.32 -0.01 -11.91
C LEU A 79 -12.56 1.19 -11.30
N GLN A 80 -13.28 2.29 -11.04
CA GLN A 80 -12.77 3.48 -10.35
C GLN A 80 -12.23 3.18 -8.95
N SER A 81 -12.62 2.05 -8.36
CA SER A 81 -12.10 1.60 -7.08
C SER A 81 -10.61 1.25 -7.15
N ALA A 82 -10.06 1.04 -8.36
CA ALA A 82 -8.63 0.89 -8.62
C ALA A 82 -7.84 2.21 -8.66
N ALA A 83 -8.43 3.36 -8.29
CA ALA A 83 -7.80 4.68 -8.39
C ALA A 83 -6.42 4.79 -7.70
N PHE A 84 -6.14 3.97 -6.69
CA PHE A 84 -4.88 3.99 -5.96
C PHE A 84 -3.95 2.83 -6.34
N ALA A 85 -4.27 2.04 -7.38
CA ALA A 85 -3.49 0.87 -7.82
C ALA A 85 -2.04 1.23 -8.16
N GLU A 86 -1.85 2.31 -8.92
CA GLU A 86 -0.53 2.79 -9.34
C GLU A 86 0.38 3.21 -8.17
N LEU A 87 -0.20 3.51 -7.00
CA LEU A 87 0.55 3.88 -5.81
C LEU A 87 1.08 2.65 -5.07
N GLU A 88 0.40 1.52 -5.16
CA GLU A 88 0.86 0.25 -4.60
C GLU A 88 2.09 -0.30 -5.33
N ARG A 89 2.38 0.16 -6.55
CA ARG A 89 3.58 -0.19 -7.33
C ARG A 89 4.85 0.55 -6.92
N ARG A 90 4.76 1.49 -5.98
CA ARG A 90 5.94 2.25 -5.55
C ARG A 90 6.84 1.39 -4.68
N VAL A 91 8.16 1.52 -4.86
CA VAL A 91 9.17 0.80 -4.06
C VAL A 91 8.91 0.97 -2.55
N ASP A 92 8.64 2.19 -2.07
CA ASP A 92 8.36 2.42 -0.64
C ASP A 92 7.10 1.72 -0.14
N VAL A 93 6.06 1.62 -0.97
CA VAL A 93 4.81 0.95 -0.62
C VAL A 93 4.99 -0.56 -0.64
N VAL A 94 5.64 -1.12 -1.67
CA VAL A 94 5.90 -2.57 -1.76
C VAL A 94 6.72 -3.06 -0.56
N VAL A 95 7.78 -2.35 -0.17
CA VAL A 95 8.57 -2.66 1.05
C VAL A 95 7.70 -2.74 2.30
N PHE A 96 6.73 -1.83 2.44
CA PHE A 96 5.81 -1.84 3.57
C PHE A 96 4.78 -2.99 3.48
N ARG A 97 4.24 -3.26 2.29
CA ARG A 97 3.27 -4.34 2.05
C ARG A 97 3.87 -5.74 2.22
N SER A 98 5.17 -5.89 2.00
CA SER A 98 5.95 -7.09 2.27
C SER A 98 6.39 -7.26 3.72
N HIS A 99 5.92 -6.39 4.63
CA HIS A 99 6.22 -6.43 6.07
C HIS A 99 7.70 -6.22 6.43
N PHE A 100 8.52 -5.69 5.52
CA PHE A 100 9.93 -5.36 5.79
C PHE A 100 10.12 -4.02 6.52
N ALA A 101 9.05 -3.22 6.65
CA ALA A 101 9.08 -1.95 7.35
C ALA A 101 7.82 -1.73 8.19
N SER A 102 7.98 -1.08 9.35
CA SER A 102 6.90 -0.82 10.30
C SER A 102 5.95 0.32 9.91
N SER A 103 6.35 1.16 8.95
CA SER A 103 5.52 2.25 8.43
C SER A 103 6.00 2.67 7.04
N LEU A 104 5.15 3.37 6.30
CA LEU A 104 5.53 3.92 4.99
C LEU A 104 6.70 4.91 5.09
N THR A 105 6.75 5.74 6.13
CA THR A 105 7.88 6.66 6.36
C THR A 105 9.18 5.91 6.64
N HIS A 106 9.10 4.80 7.39
CA HIS A 106 10.24 3.93 7.65
C HIS A 106 10.72 3.26 6.35
N ALA A 107 9.82 2.67 5.56
CA ALA A 107 10.13 2.07 4.26
C ALA A 107 10.84 3.08 3.34
N ARG A 108 10.32 4.31 3.27
CA ARG A 108 10.92 5.39 2.49
C ARG A 108 12.35 5.71 2.93
N ARG A 109 12.60 5.76 4.24
CA ARG A 109 13.94 5.99 4.80
C ARG A 109 14.89 4.86 4.44
N LEU A 110 14.44 3.60 4.47
CA LEU A 110 15.25 2.44 4.07
C LEU A 110 15.72 2.55 2.61
N VAL A 111 14.81 2.91 1.71
CA VAL A 111 15.15 3.14 0.29
C VAL A 111 16.15 4.30 0.15
N GLN A 112 15.90 5.44 0.82
CA GLN A 112 16.81 6.60 0.77
C GLN A 112 18.22 6.28 1.30
N MET A 113 18.32 5.41 2.31
CA MET A 113 19.58 4.94 2.86
C MET A 113 20.29 3.90 1.96
N GLY A 114 19.66 3.47 0.86
CA GLY A 114 20.22 2.47 -0.05
C GLY A 114 20.23 1.05 0.52
N GLN A 115 19.30 0.74 1.44
CA GLN A 115 19.14 -0.60 2.01
C GLN A 115 18.22 -1.51 1.17
N VAL A 116 17.74 -1.01 0.03
CA VAL A 116 16.79 -1.69 -0.85
C VAL A 116 17.39 -1.80 -2.26
N THR A 117 17.27 -2.99 -2.84
CA THR A 117 17.67 -3.28 -4.21
C THR A 117 16.45 -3.62 -5.06
N VAL A 118 16.48 -3.25 -6.33
CA VAL A 118 15.50 -3.65 -7.36
C VAL A 118 16.27 -4.34 -8.47
N ASN A 119 15.94 -5.59 -8.76
CA ASN A 119 16.63 -6.44 -9.73
C ASN A 119 18.16 -6.44 -9.54
N GLY A 120 18.62 -6.48 -8.29
CA GLY A 120 20.05 -6.46 -7.93
C GLY A 120 20.70 -5.07 -7.89
N HIS A 121 20.03 -4.01 -8.37
CA HIS A 121 20.56 -2.64 -8.34
C HIS A 121 20.05 -1.87 -7.12
N VAL A 122 20.94 -1.16 -6.42
CA VAL A 122 20.55 -0.35 -5.25
C VAL A 122 19.73 0.86 -5.72
N THR A 123 18.50 0.95 -5.23
CA THR A 123 17.58 2.06 -5.56
C THR A 123 17.52 3.03 -4.40
N ARG A 124 17.76 4.31 -4.66
CA ARG A 124 17.60 5.42 -3.69
C ARG A 124 16.35 6.27 -3.93
N PHE A 125 15.52 5.89 -4.89
CA PHE A 125 14.32 6.62 -5.31
C PHE A 125 13.05 5.93 -4.80
N PRO A 126 12.46 6.36 -3.68
CA PRO A 126 11.34 5.61 -3.07
C PRO A 126 10.05 5.68 -3.89
N ALA A 127 9.90 6.74 -4.69
CA ALA A 127 8.74 6.93 -5.57
C ALA A 127 8.91 6.26 -6.95
N GLN A 128 10.00 5.52 -7.19
CA GLN A 128 10.15 4.70 -8.38
C GLN A 128 9.01 3.67 -8.43
N ARG A 129 8.43 3.47 -9.62
CA ARG A 129 7.43 2.43 -9.85
C ARG A 129 8.13 1.16 -10.30
N LEU A 130 7.67 0.05 -9.75
CA LEU A 130 8.05 -1.28 -10.18
C LEU A 130 7.16 -1.70 -11.34
N GLU A 131 7.75 -2.39 -12.31
CA GLU A 131 7.02 -3.11 -13.34
C GLU A 131 6.62 -4.50 -12.86
N ASP A 132 5.64 -5.08 -13.52
CA ASP A 132 5.18 -6.43 -13.23
C ASP A 132 6.34 -7.41 -13.52
N GLY A 133 6.69 -8.23 -12.52
CA GLY A 133 7.83 -9.15 -12.54
C GLY A 133 9.09 -8.63 -11.85
N ASP A 134 9.15 -7.35 -11.46
CA ASP A 134 10.32 -6.81 -10.76
C ASP A 134 10.50 -7.45 -9.37
N MET A 135 11.75 -7.76 -9.04
CA MET A 135 12.16 -8.31 -7.75
C MET A 135 12.79 -7.21 -6.88
N LEU A 136 12.34 -7.11 -5.64
CA LEU A 136 12.84 -6.21 -4.63
C LEU A 136 13.54 -7.00 -3.53
N GLY A 137 14.75 -6.57 -3.13
CA GLY A 137 15.46 -7.10 -1.98
C GLY A 137 15.66 -6.04 -0.91
N VAL A 138 15.56 -6.42 0.36
CA VAL A 138 15.86 -5.55 1.51
C VAL A 138 17.00 -6.14 2.31
N ASN A 139 17.95 -5.30 2.74
CA ASN A 139 18.97 -5.73 3.68
C ASN A 139 18.29 -6.24 4.97
N PRO A 140 18.43 -7.53 5.33
CA PRO A 140 17.71 -8.08 6.47
C PRO A 140 18.13 -7.43 7.80
N ALA A 141 19.26 -6.69 7.85
CA ALA A 141 19.73 -6.03 9.09
C ALA A 141 18.92 -4.76 9.38
N SER A 142 18.24 -4.24 8.36
CA SER A 142 17.40 -3.05 8.46
C SER A 142 15.94 -3.37 8.76
N VAL A 143 15.54 -4.64 8.68
CA VAL A 143 14.17 -5.09 8.91
C VAL A 143 13.88 -5.09 10.42
N PRO A 144 12.80 -4.44 10.89
CA PRO A 144 12.54 -4.27 12.32
C PRO A 144 12.13 -5.56 13.03
N THR A 145 11.61 -6.55 12.29
CA THR A 145 11.14 -7.84 12.82
C THR A 145 12.22 -8.90 12.91
N LEU A 146 13.47 -8.59 12.52
CA LEU A 146 14.59 -9.51 12.60
C LEU A 146 15.54 -9.11 13.72
N ALA A 147 16.11 -10.10 14.39
CA ALA A 147 17.17 -9.88 15.36
C ALA A 147 18.35 -9.15 14.69
N LYS A 148 18.83 -8.07 15.32
CA LYS A 148 19.95 -7.25 14.81
C LYS A 148 21.33 -7.82 15.14
N THR A 149 21.40 -9.07 15.59
CA THR A 149 22.67 -9.74 15.85
C THR A 149 23.48 -9.80 14.56
N VAL A 150 24.81 -9.64 14.70
CA VAL A 150 25.74 -9.63 13.56
C VAL A 150 25.92 -11.05 13.05
N ALA A 151 24.88 -11.59 12.41
CA ALA A 151 24.95 -12.87 11.74
C ALA A 151 25.56 -12.70 10.34
N ALA A 152 26.25 -13.74 9.85
CA ALA A 152 26.76 -13.80 8.49
C ALA A 152 25.65 -13.42 7.47
N PRO A 153 25.99 -12.89 6.29
CA PRO A 153 25.02 -12.35 5.32
C PRO A 153 23.90 -13.33 4.93
N ASN A 154 24.16 -14.65 4.96
CA ASN A 154 23.17 -15.69 4.62
C ASN A 154 22.72 -16.52 5.84
N ALA A 155 23.03 -16.09 7.05
CA ALA A 155 22.59 -16.80 8.25
C ALA A 155 21.10 -16.52 8.52
N ALA A 156 20.37 -17.57 8.89
CA ALA A 156 19.00 -17.43 9.38
C ALA A 156 18.97 -16.47 10.58
N ARG A 157 18.02 -15.54 10.56
CA ARG A 157 17.81 -14.58 11.66
C ARG A 157 16.52 -14.90 12.38
N ASP A 158 16.58 -14.84 13.70
CA ASP A 158 15.41 -15.06 14.52
C ASP A 158 14.39 -13.93 14.33
N PHE A 159 13.12 -14.32 14.22
CA PHE A 159 12.01 -13.41 14.15
C PHE A 159 11.69 -12.83 15.54
N VAL A 160 11.68 -11.51 15.62
CA VAL A 160 11.32 -10.75 16.81
C VAL A 160 10.04 -9.96 16.50
N PRO A 161 8.89 -10.31 17.11
CA PRO A 161 7.65 -9.61 16.84
C PRO A 161 7.71 -8.17 17.35
N VAL A 162 7.24 -7.24 16.52
CA VAL A 162 7.05 -5.84 16.90
C VAL A 162 5.67 -5.69 17.55
N PRO A 163 5.53 -4.92 18.64
CA PRO A 163 4.23 -4.67 19.25
C PRO A 163 3.20 -4.15 18.23
N PHE A 164 1.97 -4.67 18.30
CA PHE A 164 0.85 -4.27 17.45
C PHE A 164 1.04 -4.49 15.94
N MET A 165 1.98 -5.33 15.51
CA MET A 165 2.17 -5.66 14.10
C MET A 165 1.05 -6.54 13.53
N ALA A 166 0.47 -7.44 14.34
CA ALA A 166 -0.44 -8.50 13.88
C ALA A 166 -1.62 -8.03 13.00
N PRO A 167 -2.34 -6.93 13.32
CA PRO A 167 -3.44 -6.45 12.48
C PRO A 167 -3.03 -6.01 11.06
N TRP A 168 -1.74 -5.81 10.82
CA TRP A 168 -1.18 -5.35 9.55
C TRP A 168 -0.50 -6.47 8.76
N MET A 169 -0.39 -7.68 9.33
CA MET A 169 0.31 -8.82 8.73
C MET A 169 -0.59 -9.58 7.76
N PHE A 170 -1.05 -8.90 6.72
CA PHE A 170 -1.69 -9.52 5.56
C PHE A 170 -0.84 -9.22 4.32
N THR A 171 -0.58 -10.23 3.50
CA THR A 171 0.16 -10.10 2.24
C THR A 171 -0.85 -9.96 1.11
N PRO A 172 -0.80 -8.89 0.29
CA PRO A 172 -1.68 -8.76 -0.86
C PRO A 172 -1.36 -9.80 -1.95
N ASP A 173 -2.39 -10.33 -2.62
CA ASP A 173 -2.28 -11.40 -3.65
C ASP A 173 -1.43 -11.04 -4.89
N TYR A 174 -1.05 -9.77 -5.05
CA TYR A 174 -0.19 -9.29 -6.13
C TYR A 174 1.30 -9.27 -5.75
N LEU A 175 1.64 -9.61 -4.49
CA LEU A 175 3.01 -9.72 -4.00
C LEU A 175 3.29 -11.15 -3.58
N GLU A 176 4.45 -11.66 -4.02
CA GLU A 176 5.03 -12.88 -3.48
C GLU A 176 6.22 -12.50 -2.61
N VAL A 177 6.21 -12.92 -1.35
CA VAL A 177 7.20 -12.50 -0.35
C VAL A 177 7.94 -13.72 0.17
N ASP A 178 9.27 -13.67 0.09
CA ASP A 178 10.14 -14.66 0.71
C ASP A 178 10.82 -14.04 1.94
N TYR A 179 10.30 -14.36 3.12
CA TYR A 179 10.75 -13.77 4.39
C TYR A 179 12.19 -14.15 4.78
N PRO A 180 12.65 -15.41 4.63
CA PRO A 180 14.05 -15.79 4.91
C PRO A 180 15.10 -14.94 4.19
N THR A 181 14.88 -14.64 2.91
CA THR A 181 15.81 -13.83 2.12
C THR A 181 15.50 -12.34 2.15
N CYS A 182 14.36 -11.94 2.72
CA CYS A 182 13.84 -10.58 2.69
C CYS A 182 13.69 -10.04 1.26
N THR A 183 13.16 -10.88 0.38
CA THR A 183 12.88 -10.55 -1.02
C THR A 183 11.39 -10.54 -1.31
N THR A 184 10.98 -9.81 -2.34
CA THR A 184 9.59 -9.76 -2.82
C THR A 184 9.57 -9.61 -4.32
N VAL A 185 8.65 -10.29 -4.98
CA VAL A 185 8.36 -10.09 -6.41
C VAL A 185 6.99 -9.43 -6.55
N LEU A 186 6.93 -8.36 -7.35
CA LEU A 186 5.66 -7.78 -7.78
C LEU A 186 5.10 -8.63 -8.93
N LEU A 187 4.11 -9.48 -8.66
CA LEU A 187 3.60 -10.42 -9.66
C LEU A 187 2.82 -9.70 -10.77
N ARG A 188 1.99 -8.73 -10.38
CA ARG A 188 1.13 -7.96 -11.28
C ARG A 188 0.69 -6.67 -10.62
N SER A 189 0.20 -5.74 -11.43
CA SER A 189 -0.49 -4.55 -10.91
C SER A 189 -1.82 -4.92 -10.23
N PRO A 190 -2.21 -4.28 -9.11
CA PRO A 190 -3.40 -4.67 -8.37
C PRO A 190 -4.69 -4.36 -9.14
N LEU A 191 -5.58 -5.34 -9.19
CA LEU A 191 -6.83 -5.28 -9.95
C LEU A 191 -8.07 -5.45 -9.03
N PRO A 192 -9.22 -4.86 -9.40
CA PRO A 192 -10.49 -5.23 -8.82
C PRO A 192 -10.84 -6.69 -9.17
N GLN A 193 -11.26 -7.49 -8.19
CA GLN A 193 -11.71 -8.87 -8.38
C GLN A 193 -13.21 -9.02 -8.07
N SER A 194 -13.80 -10.16 -8.43
CA SER A 194 -15.19 -10.46 -8.08
C SER A 194 -15.38 -10.45 -6.55
N GLY A 195 -16.23 -9.56 -6.04
CA GLY A 195 -16.54 -9.44 -4.62
C GLY A 195 -15.44 -8.86 -3.72
N ARG A 196 -14.25 -8.52 -4.25
CA ARG A 196 -13.15 -7.94 -3.45
C ARG A 196 -12.23 -7.02 -4.24
N MET A 197 -11.55 -6.12 -3.54
CA MET A 197 -10.52 -5.24 -4.09
C MET A 197 -9.15 -5.73 -3.60
N GLU A 198 -8.18 -5.87 -4.51
CA GLU A 198 -6.80 -6.24 -4.13
C GLU A 198 -6.06 -5.12 -3.39
N ILE A 199 -6.34 -3.85 -3.72
CA ILE A 199 -5.75 -2.69 -3.05
C ILE A 199 -6.13 -2.71 -1.57
N PRO A 200 -5.17 -2.88 -0.64
CA PRO A 200 -5.55 -3.01 0.76
C PRO A 200 -5.86 -1.63 1.34
N SER A 201 -7.11 -1.39 1.72
CA SER A 201 -7.57 -0.10 2.23
C SER A 201 -8.57 -0.29 3.37
N PRO A 202 -8.53 0.52 4.44
CA PRO A 202 -9.52 0.45 5.52
C PRO A 202 -10.87 1.06 5.13
N LEU A 203 -11.04 1.54 3.89
CA LEU A 203 -12.22 2.22 3.39
C LEU A 203 -12.88 1.41 2.26
N PRO A 204 -14.23 1.47 2.15
CA PRO A 204 -14.96 0.68 1.17
C PRO A 204 -14.69 1.18 -0.27
N PRO A 205 -14.95 0.33 -1.29
CA PRO A 205 -14.76 0.69 -2.70
C PRO A 205 -15.47 1.98 -3.15
N THR A 206 -16.57 2.35 -2.49
CA THR A 206 -17.31 3.60 -2.77
C THR A 206 -16.47 4.85 -2.48
N PHE A 207 -15.62 4.83 -1.44
CA PHE A 207 -14.69 5.94 -1.16
C PHE A 207 -13.64 6.06 -2.25
N HIS A 208 -13.13 4.94 -2.77
CA HIS A 208 -12.17 4.96 -3.88
C HIS A 208 -12.81 5.53 -5.14
N GLN A 209 -14.08 5.20 -5.42
CA GLN A 209 -14.83 5.80 -6.52
C GLN A 209 -15.02 7.32 -6.34
N TYR A 210 -15.33 7.79 -5.13
CA TYR A 210 -15.46 9.23 -4.87
C TYR A 210 -14.13 9.98 -4.97
N ALA A 211 -13.03 9.36 -4.53
CA ALA A 211 -11.70 9.92 -4.70
C ALA A 211 -11.27 9.92 -6.17
N TYR A 212 -11.61 8.88 -6.94
CA TYR A 212 -11.42 8.86 -8.40
C TYR A 212 -12.12 10.05 -9.05
N GLN A 213 -13.39 10.28 -8.73
CA GLN A 213 -14.17 11.40 -9.30
C GLN A 213 -13.71 12.79 -8.84
N TRP A 214 -12.92 12.87 -7.78
CA TRP A 214 -12.29 14.13 -7.37
C TRP A 214 -11.12 14.49 -8.29
N TYR A 215 -10.35 13.47 -8.68
CA TYR A 215 -9.12 13.58 -9.45
C TYR A 215 -9.39 13.60 -10.95
#